data_AF-A0A3M1QGJ1-F1
#
_entry.id   AF-A0A3M1QGJ1-F1
#
_cell.length_a   1.000
_cell.length_b   1.000
_cell.length_c   1.000
_cell.angle_alpha   90.00
_cell.angle_beta   90.00
_cell.angle_gamma   90.00
#
_symmetry.space_group_name_H-M   'P 1'
#
loop_
_entity.id
_entity.type
_entity.pdbx_description
1 polymer ?
#
loop_
_entity_poly.entity_id
_entity_poly.type
_entity_poly.pdbx_seq_one_letter_code
_entity_poly.pdbx_strand_id
1 'polypeptide(L)'
;MAFNDSGLADRLRKARGEDKEAEEKPMDFAESYRLRGKMLGVLLRDARIVARRSIEDCAALLHMSPQEYEAWEYGDVVPGLPQLEILAYYLGVPVKHFWGAELIGDSERDPTRAQDQYIALRNRMIGALLRQAREEAGLSIEEVAQNCGLDATQVEAYELGDAQPPMHELSVLASAVRKTMSYFLESSSYIGELLAQREAWERFTEMSEEMQQFVANPRNIGYIHIAMMFSQMPPDKLRDMGESMLEITL
;
A
#
# COMPACT_ATOMS: atom_id res chain seq x y z
N MET A 1 -25.01 25.92 -64.55
CA MET A 1 -25.93 26.41 -63.50
C MET A 1 -26.10 25.29 -62.50
N ALA A 2 -25.59 25.52 -61.29
CA ALA A 2 -25.57 24.59 -60.18
C ALA A 2 -26.94 24.50 -59.50
N PHE A 3 -27.35 23.29 -59.12
CA PHE A 3 -28.40 23.07 -58.12
C PHE A 3 -27.83 22.19 -57.01
N ASN A 4 -28.05 22.69 -55.79
CA ASN A 4 -27.39 22.39 -54.52
C ASN A 4 -27.64 20.97 -53.99
N ASP A 5 -26.55 20.30 -53.62
CA ASP A 5 -26.52 19.10 -52.77
C ASP A 5 -26.44 19.48 -51.27
N SER A 6 -27.32 20.39 -50.83
CA SER A 6 -27.30 20.90 -49.45
C SER A 6 -27.97 19.98 -48.42
N GLY A 7 -28.46 18.80 -48.83
CA GLY A 7 -29.16 17.87 -47.94
C GLY A 7 -28.26 16.89 -47.20
N LEU A 8 -27.09 16.55 -47.75
CA LEU A 8 -26.22 15.52 -47.18
C LEU A 8 -25.26 16.08 -46.12
N ALA A 9 -24.74 17.30 -46.34
CA ALA A 9 -23.89 18.00 -45.37
C ALA A 9 -24.64 18.39 -44.09
N ASP A 10 -25.90 18.79 -44.19
CA ASP A 10 -26.76 19.10 -43.04
C ASP A 10 -27.11 17.85 -42.23
N ARG A 11 -27.24 16.68 -42.88
CA ARG A 11 -27.46 15.39 -42.21
C ARG A 11 -26.19 14.90 -41.49
N LEU A 12 -25.01 15.13 -42.04
CA LEU A 12 -23.74 14.79 -41.40
C LEU A 12 -23.40 15.71 -40.23
N ARG A 13 -23.81 16.99 -40.27
CA ARG A 13 -23.64 17.92 -39.16
C ARG A 13 -24.60 17.62 -38.01
N LYS A 14 -25.78 17.04 -38.29
CA LYS A 14 -26.73 16.58 -37.27
C LYS A 14 -26.31 15.25 -36.59
N ALA A 15 -25.54 14.41 -37.28
CA ALA A 15 -24.97 13.17 -36.70
C ALA A 15 -23.65 13.38 -35.93
N ARG A 16 -23.04 14.57 -36.03
CA ARG A 16 -21.82 14.97 -35.31
C ARG A 16 -22.05 16.06 -34.26
N GLY A 17 -23.30 16.52 -34.09
CA GLY A 17 -23.70 17.60 -33.20
C GLY A 17 -24.52 17.15 -31.99
N GLU A 18 -24.63 15.83 -31.76
CA GLU A 18 -24.93 15.30 -30.44
C GLU A 18 -23.59 14.90 -29.81
N ASP A 19 -22.77 15.92 -29.52
CA ASP A 19 -22.04 15.86 -28.27
C ASP A 19 -23.11 15.51 -27.23
N LYS A 20 -23.04 14.28 -26.73
CA LYS A 20 -23.51 14.03 -25.38
C LYS A 20 -22.71 15.02 -24.54
N GLU A 21 -23.27 16.21 -24.35
CA GLU A 21 -23.32 16.80 -23.03
C GLU A 21 -23.64 15.61 -22.15
N ALA A 22 -22.61 15.05 -21.52
CA ALA A 22 -22.81 14.28 -20.33
C ALA A 22 -23.56 15.28 -19.46
N GLU A 23 -24.90 15.14 -19.42
CA GLU A 23 -25.70 15.67 -18.35
C GLU A 23 -24.95 15.21 -17.11
N GLU A 24 -24.14 16.09 -16.54
CA GLU A 24 -23.66 15.98 -15.19
C GLU A 24 -24.93 15.93 -14.38
N LYS A 25 -25.45 14.70 -14.17
CA LYS A 25 -26.52 14.45 -13.23
C LYS A 25 -26.09 15.19 -11.98
N PRO A 26 -26.87 16.17 -11.48
CA PRO A 26 -26.48 16.94 -10.32
C PRO A 26 -26.10 15.93 -9.24
N MET A 27 -24.84 15.98 -8.80
CA MET A 27 -24.29 14.98 -7.89
C MET A 27 -25.26 14.89 -6.70
N ASP A 28 -25.90 13.74 -6.52
CA ASP A 28 -26.80 13.53 -5.38
C ASP A 28 -25.91 13.38 -4.15
N PHE A 29 -25.60 14.53 -3.55
CA PHE A 29 -24.77 14.61 -2.35
C PHE A 29 -25.36 13.76 -1.22
N ALA A 30 -26.69 13.65 -1.13
CA ALA A 30 -27.33 12.83 -0.10
C ALA A 30 -27.06 11.34 -0.32
N GLU A 31 -27.14 10.85 -1.55
CA GLU A 31 -26.78 9.47 -1.89
C GLU A 31 -25.28 9.21 -1.68
N SER A 32 -24.42 10.15 -2.06
CA SER A 32 -22.98 10.06 -1.85
C SER A 32 -22.61 9.99 -0.36
N TYR A 33 -23.21 10.85 0.47
CA TYR A 33 -23.00 10.83 1.93
C TYR A 33 -23.47 9.53 2.55
N ARG A 34 -24.63 9.01 2.12
CA ARG A 34 -25.16 7.72 2.59
C ARG A 34 -24.21 6.57 2.26
N LEU A 35 -23.70 6.50 1.02
CA LEU A 35 -22.75 5.46 0.60
C LEU A 35 -21.45 5.53 1.41
N ARG A 36 -20.91 6.74 1.65
CA ARG A 36 -19.72 6.92 2.50
C ARG A 36 -19.97 6.52 3.95
N GLY A 37 -21.14 6.81 4.50
CA GLY A 37 -21.52 6.35 5.84
C GLY A 37 -21.56 4.84 5.97
N LYS A 38 -22.13 4.14 4.99
CA LYS A 38 -22.14 2.66 4.95
C LYS A 38 -20.73 2.07 4.85
N MET A 39 -19.86 2.65 4.01
CA MET A 39 -18.45 2.22 3.92
C MET A 39 -17.72 2.41 5.25
N LEU A 40 -17.86 3.56 5.89
CA LEU A 40 -17.23 3.85 7.17
C LEU A 40 -17.70 2.87 8.27
N GLY A 41 -18.99 2.54 8.31
CA GLY A 41 -19.53 1.56 9.25
C GLY A 41 -18.92 0.17 9.09
N VAL A 42 -18.70 -0.29 7.85
CA VAL A 42 -18.02 -1.55 7.56
C VAL A 42 -16.58 -1.54 8.08
N LEU A 43 -15.84 -0.44 7.88
CA LEU A 43 -14.46 -0.28 8.37
C LEU A 43 -14.39 -0.29 9.90
N LEU A 44 -15.34 0.38 10.58
CA LEU A 44 -15.43 0.37 12.05
C LEU A 44 -15.66 -1.04 12.59
N ARG A 45 -16.57 -1.79 11.97
CA ARG A 45 -16.87 -3.16 12.35
C ARG A 45 -15.67 -4.08 12.16
N ASP A 46 -14.97 -3.95 11.04
CA ASP A 46 -13.79 -4.74 10.73
C ASP A 46 -12.67 -4.48 11.75
N ALA A 47 -12.32 -3.21 11.97
CA ALA A 47 -11.32 -2.80 12.95
C ALA A 47 -11.66 -3.29 14.37
N ARG A 48 -12.94 -3.23 14.76
CA ARG A 48 -13.40 -3.76 16.06
C ARG A 48 -13.20 -5.27 16.19
N ILE A 49 -13.59 -6.04 15.17
CA ILE A 49 -13.47 -7.50 15.18
C ILE A 49 -12.01 -7.93 15.22
N VAL A 50 -11.15 -7.30 14.42
CA VAL A 50 -9.69 -7.54 14.41
C VAL A 50 -9.08 -7.24 15.77
N ALA A 51 -9.45 -6.10 16.38
CA ALA A 51 -9.03 -5.74 17.74
C ALA A 51 -9.67 -6.61 18.84
N ARG A 52 -10.56 -7.56 18.48
CA ARG A 52 -11.30 -8.46 19.38
C ARG A 52 -12.09 -7.71 20.46
N ARG A 53 -12.70 -6.59 20.09
CA ARG A 53 -13.52 -5.77 21.00
C ARG A 53 -15.01 -6.04 20.80
N SER A 54 -15.76 -6.00 21.90
CA SER A 54 -17.22 -6.04 21.87
C SER A 54 -17.80 -4.68 21.48
N ILE A 55 -19.08 -4.65 21.09
CA ILE A 55 -19.79 -3.39 20.83
C ILE A 55 -19.85 -2.58 22.13
N GLU A 56 -20.05 -3.26 23.25
CA GLU A 56 -20.13 -2.69 24.59
C GLU A 56 -18.81 -2.00 24.99
N ASP A 57 -17.66 -2.59 24.65
CA ASP A 57 -16.35 -1.98 24.90
C ASP A 57 -16.18 -0.65 24.18
N CYS A 58 -16.53 -0.61 22.89
CA CYS A 58 -16.41 0.60 22.07
C CYS A 58 -17.42 1.67 22.47
N ALA A 59 -18.65 1.27 22.81
CA ALA A 59 -19.68 2.17 23.29
C ALA A 59 -19.29 2.79 24.64
N ALA A 60 -18.76 1.98 25.56
CA ALA A 60 -18.28 2.44 26.87
C ALA A 60 -17.12 3.43 26.75
N LEU A 61 -16.16 3.18 25.83
CA LEU A 61 -15.04 4.08 25.53
C LEU A 61 -15.53 5.48 25.13
N LEU A 62 -16.59 5.55 24.34
CA LEU A 62 -17.13 6.79 23.79
C LEU A 62 -18.27 7.39 24.62
N HIS A 63 -18.54 6.81 25.78
CA HIS A 63 -19.63 7.21 26.67
C HIS A 63 -21.00 7.25 25.97
N MET A 64 -21.28 6.24 25.15
CA MET A 64 -22.56 6.07 24.43
C MET A 64 -23.17 4.70 24.66
N SER A 65 -24.41 4.52 24.21
CA SER A 65 -25.08 3.23 24.28
C SER A 65 -24.58 2.26 23.20
N PRO A 66 -24.66 0.93 23.45
CA PRO A 66 -24.36 -0.08 22.43
C PRO A 66 -25.15 0.11 21.14
N GLN A 67 -26.41 0.54 21.23
CA GLN A 67 -27.29 0.77 20.08
C GLN A 67 -26.82 1.94 19.22
N GLU A 68 -26.33 3.02 19.83
CA GLU A 68 -25.77 4.17 19.11
C GLU A 68 -24.49 3.80 18.37
N TYR A 69 -23.62 3.00 19.00
CA TYR A 69 -22.42 2.50 18.35
C TYR A 69 -22.74 1.51 17.23
N GLU A 70 -23.72 0.63 17.42
CA GLU A 70 -24.17 -0.32 16.39
C GLU A 70 -24.70 0.42 15.15
N ALA A 71 -25.42 1.54 15.34
CA ALA A 71 -25.87 2.41 14.26
C ALA A 71 -24.71 3.03 13.46
N TRP A 72 -23.53 3.20 14.07
CA TRP A 72 -22.30 3.59 13.36
C TRP A 72 -21.78 2.47 12.48
N GLU A 73 -21.76 1.22 12.97
CA GLU A 73 -21.34 0.06 12.18
C GLU A 73 -22.30 -0.24 11.02
N TYR A 74 -23.59 0.02 11.19
CA TYR A 74 -24.56 -0.04 10.10
C TYR A 74 -24.44 1.16 9.15
N GLY A 75 -23.75 2.24 9.52
CA GLY A 75 -23.63 3.46 8.72
C GLY A 75 -24.94 4.26 8.60
N ASP A 76 -25.83 4.12 9.57
CA ASP A 76 -27.06 4.93 9.68
C ASP A 76 -26.75 6.31 10.29
N VAL A 77 -25.75 6.34 11.18
CA VAL A 77 -25.15 7.55 11.73
C VAL A 77 -23.63 7.42 11.58
N VAL A 78 -22.90 8.53 11.49
CA VAL A 78 -21.45 8.52 11.31
C VAL A 78 -20.75 9.23 12.48
N PRO A 79 -19.59 8.74 12.94
CA PRO A 79 -18.79 9.43 13.93
C PRO A 79 -18.20 10.73 13.38
N GLY A 80 -17.98 11.69 14.28
CA GLY A 80 -17.10 12.83 14.02
C GLY A 80 -15.62 12.43 14.14
N LEU A 81 -14.74 13.27 13.60
CA LEU A 81 -13.29 13.02 13.62
C LEU A 81 -12.72 12.76 15.04
N PRO A 82 -13.04 13.54 16.09
CA PRO A 82 -12.50 13.28 17.43
C PRO A 82 -12.90 11.92 18.00
N GLN A 83 -14.13 11.47 17.71
CA GLN A 83 -14.62 10.16 18.15
C GLN A 83 -13.91 9.03 17.38
N LEU A 84 -13.67 9.27 16.09
CA LEU A 84 -12.92 8.37 15.22
C LEU A 84 -11.46 8.24 15.67
N GLU A 85 -10.81 9.33 16.10
CA GLU A 85 -9.44 9.33 16.62
C GLU A 85 -9.31 8.51 17.91
N ILE A 86 -10.26 8.68 18.83
CA ILE A 86 -10.33 7.90 20.08
C ILE A 86 -10.51 6.41 19.77
N LEU A 87 -11.42 6.06 18.86
CA LEU A 87 -11.63 4.69 18.39
C LEU A 87 -10.38 4.12 17.71
N ALA A 88 -9.76 4.87 16.80
CA ALA A 88 -8.57 4.45 16.08
C ALA A 88 -7.43 4.08 17.04
N TYR A 89 -7.18 4.94 18.04
CA TYR A 89 -6.21 4.68 19.10
C TYR A 89 -6.57 3.42 19.90
N TYR A 90 -7.82 3.28 20.33
CA TYR A 90 -8.27 2.14 21.12
C TYR A 90 -8.24 0.80 20.36
N LEU A 91 -8.54 0.83 19.07
CA LEU A 91 -8.56 -0.34 18.19
C LEU A 91 -7.17 -0.65 17.60
N GLY A 92 -6.17 0.21 17.82
CA GLY A 92 -4.81 0.02 17.34
C GLY A 92 -4.66 0.19 15.82
N VAL A 93 -5.49 1.02 15.19
CA VAL A 93 -5.43 1.31 13.75
C VAL A 93 -5.12 2.79 13.50
N PRO A 94 -4.35 3.15 12.46
CA PRO A 94 -4.16 4.56 12.08
C PRO A 94 -5.48 5.21 11.68
N VAL A 95 -5.71 6.49 12.02
CA VAL A 95 -6.95 7.23 11.66
C VAL A 95 -7.22 7.22 10.14
N LYS A 96 -6.15 7.22 9.32
CA LYS A 96 -6.23 7.08 7.85
C LYS A 96 -6.93 5.80 7.38
N HIS A 97 -7.00 4.76 8.20
CA HIS A 97 -7.73 3.52 7.93
C HIS A 97 -9.20 3.78 7.58
N PHE A 98 -9.81 4.79 8.21
CA PHE A 98 -11.22 5.12 8.04
C PHE A 98 -11.50 6.10 6.88
N TRP A 99 -10.46 6.49 6.12
CA TRP A 99 -10.56 7.43 5.00
C TRP A 99 -9.88 6.93 3.71
N GLY A 100 -8.93 6.01 3.84
CA GLY A 100 -8.23 5.39 2.73
C GLY A 100 -8.98 4.16 2.21
N ALA A 101 -9.03 4.00 0.90
CA ALA A 101 -9.63 2.85 0.22
C ALA A 101 -8.85 1.52 0.42
N GLU A 102 -8.02 1.38 1.46
CA GLU A 102 -7.22 0.17 1.72
C GLU A 102 -7.15 -0.15 3.22
N LEU A 103 -7.71 -1.30 3.58
CA LEU A 103 -7.60 -1.95 4.88
C LEU A 103 -6.16 -2.47 5.07
N ILE A 104 -5.46 -2.04 6.12
CA ILE A 104 -4.26 -2.74 6.63
C ILE A 104 -4.65 -3.31 7.99
N GLY A 105 -4.82 -4.63 8.04
CA GLY A 105 -5.03 -5.41 9.26
C GLY A 105 -4.00 -6.53 9.39
N ASP A 106 -3.48 -6.69 10.61
CA ASP A 106 -2.86 -7.91 11.17
C ASP A 106 -1.42 -8.37 10.80
N SER A 107 -0.58 -7.56 10.14
CA SER A 107 0.77 -8.03 9.74
C SER A 107 1.94 -7.74 10.71
N GLU A 108 1.80 -6.89 11.72
CA GLU A 108 2.96 -6.15 12.28
C GLU A 108 3.66 -6.72 13.53
N ARG A 109 3.65 -8.03 13.80
CA ARG A 109 4.41 -8.57 14.96
C ARG A 109 5.26 -9.81 14.73
N ASP A 110 5.42 -10.26 13.50
CA ASP A 110 6.29 -11.40 13.21
C ASP A 110 7.18 -11.11 11.98
N PRO A 111 8.50 -10.88 12.16
CA PRO A 111 9.42 -10.65 11.04
C PRO A 111 9.45 -11.82 10.05
N THR A 112 9.10 -13.04 10.48
CA THR A 112 8.95 -14.17 9.55
C THR A 112 7.70 -14.09 8.69
N ARG A 113 6.58 -13.54 9.21
CA ARG A 113 5.38 -13.29 8.39
C ARG A 113 5.58 -12.17 7.38
N ALA A 114 6.36 -11.14 7.72
CA ALA A 114 6.72 -10.09 6.77
C ALA A 114 7.54 -10.67 5.60
N GLN A 115 8.45 -11.60 5.90
CA GLN A 115 9.23 -12.32 4.90
C GLN A 115 8.35 -13.22 4.01
N ASP A 116 7.43 -13.99 4.61
CA ASP A 116 6.51 -14.85 3.86
C ASP A 116 5.56 -14.04 2.97
N GLN A 117 5.05 -12.92 3.48
CA GLN A 117 4.22 -11.98 2.72
C GLN A 117 4.99 -11.35 1.57
N TYR A 118 6.26 -10.98 1.79
CA TYR A 118 7.13 -10.49 0.73
C TYR A 118 7.36 -11.54 -0.34
N ILE A 119 7.72 -12.77 0.03
CA ILE A 119 7.96 -13.87 -0.92
C ILE A 119 6.69 -14.15 -1.72
N ALA A 120 5.53 -14.25 -1.07
CA ALA A 120 4.25 -14.50 -1.74
C ALA A 120 3.84 -13.37 -2.70
N LEU A 121 3.95 -12.11 -2.25
CA LEU A 121 3.68 -10.95 -3.09
C LEU A 121 4.62 -10.91 -4.29
N ARG A 122 5.91 -11.22 -4.06
CA ARG A 122 6.93 -11.20 -5.09
C ARG A 122 6.72 -12.28 -6.14
N ASN A 123 6.35 -13.49 -5.72
CA ASN A 123 6.05 -14.58 -6.64
C ASN A 123 4.86 -14.24 -7.54
N ARG A 124 3.80 -13.62 -7.00
CA ARG A 124 2.66 -13.13 -7.79
C ARG A 124 3.05 -12.06 -8.81
N MET A 125 3.94 -11.13 -8.44
CA MET A 125 4.44 -10.13 -9.38
C MET A 125 5.27 -10.76 -10.50
N ILE A 126 6.19 -11.67 -10.17
CA ILE A 126 7.00 -12.38 -11.16
C ILE A 126 6.11 -13.18 -12.10
N GLY A 127 5.10 -13.87 -11.56
CA GLY A 127 4.09 -14.60 -12.33
C GLY A 127 3.29 -13.70 -13.26
N ALA A 128 2.78 -12.57 -12.77
CA ALA A 128 2.05 -11.60 -13.57
C ALA A 128 2.91 -11.00 -14.71
N LEU A 129 4.17 -10.66 -14.42
CA LEU A 129 5.13 -10.18 -15.42
C LEU A 129 5.46 -11.25 -16.46
N LEU A 130 5.59 -12.51 -16.02
CA LEU A 130 5.84 -13.64 -16.91
C LEU A 130 4.65 -13.88 -17.85
N ARG A 131 3.43 -13.87 -17.30
CA ARG A 131 2.18 -13.98 -18.06
C ARG A 131 2.03 -12.85 -19.07
N GLN A 132 2.23 -11.60 -18.63
CA GLN A 132 2.19 -10.44 -19.51
C GLN A 132 3.20 -10.59 -20.66
N ALA A 133 4.44 -10.95 -20.36
CA ALA A 133 5.48 -11.12 -21.37
C ALA A 133 5.15 -12.27 -22.35
N ARG A 134 4.56 -13.38 -21.86
CA ARG A 134 4.08 -14.48 -22.70
C ARG A 134 2.96 -14.04 -23.63
N GLU A 135 1.97 -13.32 -23.11
CA GLU A 135 0.84 -12.80 -23.88
C GLU A 135 1.30 -11.76 -24.93
N GLU A 136 2.23 -10.87 -24.57
CA GLU A 136 2.88 -9.94 -25.50
C GLU A 136 3.67 -10.67 -26.60
N ALA A 137 4.29 -11.80 -26.28
CA ALA A 137 4.98 -12.64 -27.24
C ALA A 137 4.04 -13.50 -28.10
N GLY A 138 2.74 -13.52 -27.78
CA GLY A 138 1.71 -14.29 -28.49
C GLY A 138 1.84 -15.81 -28.29
N LEU A 139 2.42 -16.25 -27.18
CA LEU A 139 2.70 -17.66 -26.90
C LEU A 139 1.64 -18.29 -26.00
N SER A 140 1.33 -19.56 -26.22
CA SER A 140 0.55 -20.37 -25.28
C SER A 140 1.41 -20.88 -24.12
N ILE A 141 0.77 -21.35 -23.04
CA ILE A 141 1.47 -21.92 -21.89
C ILE A 141 2.24 -23.18 -22.32
N GLU A 142 1.65 -24.00 -23.19
CA GLU A 142 2.24 -25.22 -23.73
C GLU A 142 3.48 -24.94 -24.58
N GLU A 143 3.44 -23.87 -25.39
CA GLU A 143 4.60 -23.44 -26.19
C GLU A 143 5.75 -22.98 -25.30
N VAL A 144 5.48 -22.21 -24.24
CA VAL A 144 6.50 -21.79 -23.27
C VAL A 144 7.07 -22.98 -22.52
N ALA A 145 6.21 -23.88 -22.05
CA ALA A 145 6.61 -25.10 -21.34
C ALA A 145 7.54 -25.96 -22.20
N GLN A 146 7.18 -26.20 -23.46
CA GLN A 146 8.00 -26.96 -24.40
C GLN A 146 9.35 -26.27 -24.69
N ASN A 147 9.36 -24.95 -24.88
CA ASN A 147 10.58 -24.19 -25.14
C ASN A 147 11.54 -24.17 -23.94
N CYS A 148 11.00 -24.31 -22.72
CA CYS A 148 11.79 -24.28 -21.49
C CYS A 148 12.11 -25.67 -20.94
N GLY A 149 11.53 -26.74 -21.50
CA GLY A 149 11.65 -28.10 -20.96
C GLY A 149 10.95 -28.29 -19.62
N LEU A 150 9.85 -27.55 -19.40
CA LEU A 150 9.04 -27.57 -18.18
C LEU A 150 7.67 -28.20 -18.45
N ASP A 151 6.93 -28.55 -17.39
CA ASP A 151 5.54 -28.96 -17.51
C ASP A 151 4.61 -27.74 -17.61
N ALA A 152 3.54 -27.83 -18.42
CA ALA A 152 2.60 -26.74 -18.61
C ALA A 152 1.92 -26.32 -17.29
N THR A 153 1.62 -27.28 -16.40
CA THR A 153 1.04 -26.99 -15.07
C THR A 153 2.02 -26.25 -14.18
N GLN A 154 3.32 -26.49 -14.34
CA GLN A 154 4.37 -25.79 -13.60
C GLN A 154 4.51 -24.34 -14.07
N VAL A 155 4.46 -24.10 -15.38
CA VAL A 155 4.44 -22.73 -15.95
C VAL A 155 3.20 -21.97 -15.49
N GLU A 156 2.03 -22.62 -15.48
CA GLU A 156 0.79 -22.03 -14.98
C GLU A 156 0.87 -21.67 -13.49
N ALA A 157 1.41 -22.55 -12.65
CA ALA A 157 1.62 -22.28 -11.22
C ALA A 157 2.60 -21.11 -10.98
N TYR A 158 3.61 -20.94 -11.83
CA TYR A 158 4.49 -19.77 -11.78
C TYR A 158 3.77 -18.49 -12.20
N GLU A 159 2.96 -18.52 -13.26
CA GLU A 159 2.18 -17.35 -13.72
C GLU A 159 1.13 -16.89 -12.70
N LEU A 160 0.56 -17.82 -11.93
CA LEU A 160 -0.38 -17.52 -10.84
C LEU A 160 0.33 -17.05 -9.55
N GLY A 161 1.64 -17.27 -9.44
CA GLY A 161 2.42 -16.99 -8.24
C GLY A 161 2.22 -18.00 -7.11
N ASP A 162 1.62 -19.15 -7.41
CA ASP A 162 1.39 -20.25 -6.46
C ASP A 162 2.68 -21.06 -6.20
N ALA A 163 3.63 -21.00 -7.12
CA ALA A 163 4.95 -21.58 -6.97
C ALA A 163 6.05 -20.56 -7.32
N GLN A 164 7.20 -20.69 -6.65
CA GLN A 164 8.37 -19.86 -6.93
C GLN A 164 9.21 -20.48 -8.04
N PRO A 165 9.45 -19.78 -9.18
CA PRO A 165 10.37 -20.27 -10.19
C PRO A 165 11.82 -20.23 -9.65
N PRO A 166 12.56 -21.36 -9.67
CA PRO A 166 13.99 -21.36 -9.42
C PRO A 166 14.72 -20.41 -10.36
N MET A 167 15.80 -19.77 -9.90
CA MET A 167 16.53 -18.75 -10.67
C MET A 167 16.97 -19.21 -12.07
N HIS A 168 17.37 -20.47 -12.22
CA HIS A 168 17.77 -21.01 -13.51
C HIS A 168 16.56 -21.19 -14.45
N GLU A 169 15.42 -21.66 -13.94
CA GLU A 169 14.17 -21.75 -14.71
C GLU A 169 13.66 -20.37 -15.10
N LEU A 170 13.68 -19.39 -14.19
CA LEU A 170 13.29 -18.01 -14.48
C LEU A 170 14.15 -17.39 -15.59
N SER A 171 15.44 -17.74 -15.66
CA SER A 171 16.36 -17.29 -16.72
C SER A 171 15.99 -17.85 -18.09
N VAL A 172 15.61 -19.12 -18.13
CA VAL A 172 15.16 -19.78 -19.36
C VAL A 172 13.79 -19.24 -19.79
N LEU A 173 12.85 -19.10 -18.84
CA LEU A 173 11.52 -18.53 -19.06
C LEU A 173 11.61 -17.10 -19.60
N ALA A 174 12.43 -16.23 -19.00
CA ALA A 174 12.68 -14.87 -19.47
C ALA A 174 13.10 -14.86 -20.95
N SER A 175 14.03 -15.73 -21.31
CA SER A 175 14.51 -15.85 -22.69
C SER A 175 13.41 -16.33 -23.63
N ALA A 176 12.61 -17.31 -23.21
CA ALA A 176 11.49 -17.85 -24.00
C ALA A 176 10.40 -16.80 -24.28
N VAL A 177 10.11 -15.93 -23.31
CA VAL A 177 9.15 -14.80 -23.47
C VAL A 177 9.81 -13.52 -24.00
N ARG A 178 11.04 -13.61 -24.52
CA ARG A 178 11.78 -12.50 -25.16
C ARG A 178 12.06 -11.31 -24.24
N LYS A 179 12.30 -11.58 -22.95
CA LYS A 179 12.72 -10.59 -21.95
C LYS A 179 14.12 -10.94 -21.41
N THR A 180 14.74 -9.96 -20.77
CA THR A 180 16.00 -10.15 -20.02
C THR A 180 15.70 -10.36 -18.54
N MET A 181 16.65 -10.92 -17.78
CA MET A 181 16.49 -11.07 -16.33
C MET A 181 16.22 -9.73 -15.61
N SER A 182 16.75 -8.62 -16.15
CA SER A 182 16.50 -7.27 -15.62
C SER A 182 15.02 -6.87 -15.60
N TYR A 183 14.21 -7.37 -16.53
CA TYR A 183 12.76 -7.12 -16.57
C TYR A 183 12.07 -7.59 -15.28
N PHE A 184 12.52 -8.72 -14.73
CA PHE A 184 12.02 -9.22 -13.46
C PHE A 184 12.70 -8.51 -12.30
N LEU A 185 14.00 -8.22 -12.36
CA LEU A 185 14.75 -7.61 -11.24
C LEU A 185 14.47 -6.13 -10.98
N GLU A 186 14.12 -5.31 -11.97
CA GLU A 186 13.86 -3.87 -11.77
C GLU A 186 12.74 -3.62 -10.76
N SER A 187 11.75 -4.52 -10.69
CA SER A 187 10.66 -4.45 -9.73
C SER A 187 11.05 -4.85 -8.29
N SER A 188 12.25 -5.40 -8.05
CA SER A 188 12.74 -5.68 -6.69
C SER A 188 13.37 -4.48 -6.01
N SER A 189 13.87 -3.48 -6.76
CA SER A 189 14.42 -2.23 -6.17
C SER A 189 13.33 -1.38 -5.53
N TYR A 190 12.20 -1.20 -6.23
CA TYR A 190 11.10 -0.35 -5.75
C TYR A 190 10.40 -0.95 -4.52
N ILE A 191 10.21 -2.27 -4.47
CA ILE A 191 9.61 -2.95 -3.32
C ILE A 191 10.61 -3.14 -2.18
N GLY A 192 11.89 -3.39 -2.48
CA GLY A 192 12.94 -3.45 -1.46
C GLY A 192 13.11 -2.11 -0.74
N GLU A 193 13.07 -0.99 -1.47
CA GLU A 193 13.04 0.36 -0.91
C GLU A 193 11.77 0.61 -0.08
N LEU A 194 10.60 0.20 -0.57
CA LEU A 194 9.33 0.37 0.14
C LEU A 194 9.26 -0.45 1.44
N LEU A 195 9.81 -1.67 1.45
CA LEU A 195 9.91 -2.51 2.65
C LEU A 195 10.96 -2.00 3.63
N ALA A 196 12.12 -1.57 3.14
CA ALA A 196 13.14 -0.94 3.97
C ALA A 196 12.62 0.36 4.60
N GLN A 197 11.80 1.12 3.87
CA GLN A 197 11.15 2.32 4.37
C GLN A 197 10.10 2.01 5.43
N ARG A 198 9.32 0.93 5.25
CA ARG A 198 8.36 0.45 6.26
C ARG A 198 9.05 0.00 7.54
N GLU A 199 10.11 -0.79 7.43
CA GLU A 199 10.90 -1.27 8.56
C GLU A 199 11.62 -0.12 9.29
N ALA A 200 12.17 0.84 8.54
CA ALA A 200 12.76 2.05 9.12
C ALA A 200 11.73 2.91 9.86
N TRP A 201 10.51 2.99 9.34
CA TRP A 201 9.40 3.67 10.00
C TRP A 201 8.97 2.96 11.28
N GLU A 202 8.85 1.62 11.26
CA GLU A 202 8.54 0.81 12.44
C GLU A 202 9.58 1.01 13.55
N ARG A 203 10.88 0.90 13.22
CA ARG A 203 11.98 1.16 14.17
C ARG A 203 11.97 2.58 14.73
N PHE A 204 11.58 3.57 13.93
CA PHE A 204 11.43 4.95 14.40
C PHE A 204 10.29 5.07 15.41
N THR A 205 9.15 4.41 15.14
CA THR A 205 7.99 4.42 16.05
C THR A 205 8.20 3.60 17.33
N GLU A 206 9.15 2.68 17.35
CA GLU A 206 9.56 1.92 18.54
C GLU A 206 10.45 2.74 19.51
N MET A 207 11.02 3.87 19.07
CA MET A 207 11.82 4.75 19.93
C MET A 207 10.96 5.39 21.03
N SER A 208 11.58 5.88 22.11
CA SER A 208 10.83 6.65 23.12
C SER A 208 10.23 7.92 22.50
N GLU A 209 9.07 8.37 23.02
CA GLU A 209 8.42 9.60 22.53
C GLU A 209 9.35 10.82 22.58
N GLU A 210 10.19 10.91 23.62
CA GLU A 210 11.20 11.96 23.75
C GLU A 210 12.21 11.94 22.58
N MET A 211 12.71 10.76 22.21
CA MET A 211 13.64 10.61 21.10
C MET A 211 12.97 10.92 19.76
N GLN A 212 11.73 10.46 19.55
CA GLN A 212 10.97 10.73 18.33
C GLN A 212 10.76 12.23 18.15
N GLN A 213 10.33 12.94 19.21
CA GLN A 213 10.14 14.40 19.19
C GLN A 213 11.46 15.14 18.96
N PHE A 214 12.55 14.67 19.56
CA PHE A 214 13.87 15.27 19.39
C PHE A 214 14.36 15.14 17.94
N VAL A 215 14.25 13.96 17.34
CA VAL A 215 14.71 13.69 15.97
C VAL A 215 13.83 14.37 14.92
N ALA A 216 12.51 14.41 15.15
CA ALA A 216 11.55 15.01 14.21
C ALA A 216 11.62 16.55 14.15
N ASN A 217 12.26 17.21 15.12
CA ASN A 217 12.38 18.67 15.14
C ASN A 217 13.54 19.16 14.24
N PRO A 218 13.28 19.92 13.16
CA PRO A 218 14.33 20.38 12.22
C PRO A 218 15.42 21.24 12.87
N ARG A 219 15.12 21.91 13.99
CA ARG A 219 16.11 22.71 14.72
C ARG A 219 17.20 21.86 15.37
N ASN A 220 16.93 20.56 15.58
CA ASN A 220 17.85 19.65 16.23
C ASN A 220 18.84 18.97 15.26
N ILE A 221 18.76 19.28 13.96
CA ILE A 221 19.57 18.60 12.94
C ILE A 221 21.08 18.71 13.19
N GLY A 222 21.54 19.81 13.79
CA GLY A 222 22.94 19.98 14.19
C GLY A 222 23.39 18.98 15.25
N TYR A 223 22.54 18.68 16.25
CA TYR A 223 22.85 17.70 17.29
C TYR A 223 22.90 16.27 16.73
N ILE A 224 21.96 15.94 15.82
CA ILE A 224 21.92 14.63 15.16
C ILE A 224 23.19 14.44 14.31
N HIS A 225 23.60 15.47 13.57
CA HIS A 225 24.81 15.43 12.77
C HIS A 225 26.06 15.20 13.62
N ILE A 226 26.16 15.83 14.79
CA ILE A 226 27.26 15.60 15.76
C ILE A 226 27.23 14.15 16.27
N ALA A 227 26.06 13.62 16.64
CA ALA A 227 25.93 12.23 17.08
C ALA A 227 26.36 11.23 16.00
N MET A 228 26.01 11.50 14.73
CA MET A 228 26.48 10.72 13.58
C MET A 228 27.98 10.83 13.35
N MET A 229 28.58 12.01 13.57
CA MET A 229 30.03 12.16 13.50
C MET A 229 30.73 11.32 14.57
N PHE A 230 30.22 11.34 15.81
CA PHE A 230 30.78 10.55 16.89
C PHE A 230 30.66 9.05 16.62
N SER A 231 29.54 8.56 16.08
CA SER A 231 29.37 7.12 15.83
C SER A 231 30.35 6.54 14.78
N GLN A 232 30.94 7.40 13.94
CA GLN A 232 31.89 7.01 12.90
C GLN A 232 33.36 7.12 13.35
N MET A 233 33.63 7.66 14.54
CA MET A 233 35.00 7.85 15.02
C MET A 233 35.60 6.55 15.59
N PRO A 234 36.92 6.34 15.46
CA PRO A 234 37.62 5.27 16.15
C PRO A 234 37.44 5.39 17.68
N PRO A 235 37.29 4.26 18.40
CA PRO A 235 37.01 4.26 19.85
C PRO A 235 38.01 5.06 20.69
N ASP A 236 39.29 5.04 20.31
CA ASP A 236 40.36 5.74 21.04
C ASP A 236 40.19 7.27 20.95
N LYS A 237 39.80 7.78 19.78
CA LYS A 237 39.54 9.23 19.60
C LYS A 237 38.28 9.70 20.34
N LEU A 238 37.26 8.84 20.43
CA LEU A 238 36.06 9.12 21.22
C LEU A 238 36.38 9.24 22.70
N ARG A 239 37.28 8.39 23.20
CA ARG A 239 37.74 8.44 24.59
C ARG A 239 38.50 9.72 24.89
N ASP A 240 39.45 10.09 24.02
CA ASP A 240 40.23 11.34 24.18
C ASP A 240 39.32 12.59 24.20
N MET A 241 38.28 12.63 23.35
CA MET A 241 37.30 13.71 23.35
C MET A 241 36.44 13.72 24.62
N GLY A 242 36.01 12.55 25.10
CA GLY A 242 35.25 12.43 26.35
C GLY A 242 36.04 12.90 27.56
N GLU A 243 37.33 12.53 27.64
CA GLU A 243 38.25 13.00 28.68
C GLU A 243 38.46 14.51 28.62
N SER A 244 38.66 15.06 27.42
CA SER A 244 38.78 16.52 27.21
C SER A 244 37.51 17.29 27.62
N MET A 245 36.31 16.72 27.39
CA MET A 245 35.04 17.35 27.82
C MET A 245 34.85 17.31 29.34
N LEU A 246 35.31 16.26 30.00
CA LEU A 246 35.31 16.16 31.47
C LEU A 246 36.26 17.18 32.10
N GLU A 247 37.44 17.41 31.52
CA GLU A 247 38.38 18.43 31.99
C GLU A 247 37.84 19.86 31.86
N ILE A 248 36.98 20.14 30.86
CA ILE A 248 36.38 21.47 30.66
C ILE A 248 35.21 21.72 31.64
N THR A 249 34.62 20.67 32.21
CA THR A 249 33.44 20.75 33.08
C THR A 249 33.74 20.64 34.58
N LEU A 250 35.01 20.46 34.96
CA LEU A 250 35.55 20.47 36.33
C LEU A 250 36.24 21.80 36.65
#